data_AF-A0A836BBH5-F1
#
_entry.id   AF-A0A836BBH5-F1
#
_cell.length_a   1.000
_cell.length_b   1.000
_cell.length_c   1.000
_cell.angle_alpha   90.00
_cell.angle_beta   90.00
_cell.angle_gamma   90.00
#
_symmetry.space_group_name_H-M   'P 1'
#
loop_
_entity.id
_entity.type
_entity.pdbx_description
1 polymer ?
#
loop_
_entity_poly.entity_id
_entity_poly.type
_entity_poly.pdbx_seq_one_letter_code
_entity_poly.pdbx_strand_id
1 'polypeptide(L)'
;MALFGDDADREQFFEAARQQAQREFEADNANVQALVRWGGAMLELAHFKQGDESTDMIKEAISKLQQAIALDGERPDAYWCLGNAYTSLGFLCPDKSKALQNFDEAKKAFKHCADKEPSNETYKKALEMCEKAPEYYDEIQSHIAMQGGPGGEGGKGKGGKGEGVQISEFWWDVGGWVILGAVVVGALLVAKGSAPKPTA
;
A
#
# COMPACT_ATOMS: atom_id res chain seq x y z
N MET A 1 -27.64 -8.16 5.65
CA MET A 1 -26.73 -7.59 4.63
C MET A 1 -25.37 -7.50 5.30
N ALA A 2 -24.48 -8.45 5.01
CA ALA A 2 -23.26 -8.69 5.78
C ALA A 2 -22.18 -7.70 5.35
N LEU A 3 -21.93 -6.67 6.17
CA LEU A 3 -20.83 -5.71 6.00
C LEU A 3 -19.51 -6.18 6.62
N PHE A 4 -19.45 -7.43 7.11
CA PHE A 4 -18.27 -8.01 7.78
C PHE A 4 -17.60 -9.13 6.98
N GLY A 5 -18.06 -9.42 5.75
CA GLY A 5 -17.48 -10.46 4.90
C GLY A 5 -16.26 -9.98 4.12
N ASP A 6 -16.36 -8.81 3.50
CA ASP A 6 -15.36 -8.38 2.49
C ASP A 6 -14.00 -8.03 3.10
N ASP A 7 -13.99 -7.29 4.21
CA ASP A 7 -12.75 -6.83 4.85
C ASP A 7 -11.99 -7.96 5.58
N ALA A 8 -12.72 -8.85 6.27
CA ALA A 8 -12.10 -9.98 6.96
C ALA A 8 -11.56 -11.02 5.96
N ASP A 9 -12.30 -11.27 4.88
CA ASP A 9 -11.83 -12.14 3.78
C ASP A 9 -10.61 -11.53 3.08
N ARG A 10 -10.55 -10.19 2.94
CA ARG A 10 -9.40 -9.47 2.38
C ARG A 10 -8.18 -9.49 3.31
N GLU A 11 -8.35 -9.29 4.62
CA GLU A 11 -7.25 -9.40 5.59
C GLU A 11 -6.68 -10.83 5.57
N GLN A 12 -7.55 -11.86 5.60
CA GLN A 12 -7.12 -13.26 5.53
C GLN A 12 -6.38 -13.57 4.21
N PHE A 13 -6.86 -13.02 3.10
CA PHE A 13 -6.21 -13.18 1.79
C PHE A 13 -4.78 -12.63 1.79
N PHE A 14 -4.56 -11.42 2.30
CA PHE A 14 -3.21 -10.84 2.34
C PHE A 14 -2.32 -11.49 3.37
N GLU A 15 -2.87 -11.98 4.48
CA GLU A 15 -2.10 -12.75 5.45
C GLU A 15 -1.61 -14.08 4.84
N ALA A 16 -2.45 -14.77 4.08
CA ALA A 16 -2.05 -15.95 3.32
C ALA A 16 -0.98 -15.62 2.25
N ALA A 17 -1.14 -14.50 1.54
CA ALA A 17 -0.18 -14.03 0.55
C ALA A 17 1.19 -13.71 1.18
N ARG A 18 1.20 -13.01 2.33
CA ARG A 18 2.40 -12.71 3.12
C ARG A 18 3.14 -13.99 3.50
N GLN A 19 2.43 -14.95 4.10
CA GLN A 19 3.01 -16.22 4.54
C GLN A 19 3.53 -17.07 3.38
N GLN A 20 2.83 -17.07 2.24
CA GLN A 20 3.28 -17.79 1.05
C GLN A 20 4.55 -17.17 0.47
N ALA A 21 4.58 -15.85 0.33
CA ALA A 21 5.76 -15.12 -0.13
C ALA A 21 6.95 -15.32 0.81
N GLN A 22 6.72 -15.31 2.13
CA GLN A 22 7.75 -15.63 3.11
C GLN A 22 8.32 -17.04 2.91
N ARG A 23 7.47 -18.07 2.78
CA ARG A 23 7.92 -19.46 2.57
C ARG A 23 8.73 -19.62 1.27
N GLU A 24 8.31 -18.93 0.21
CA GLU A 24 9.02 -18.96 -1.08
C GLU A 24 10.40 -18.33 -0.98
N PHE A 25 10.54 -17.26 -0.20
CA PHE A 25 11.84 -16.65 0.07
C PHE A 25 12.70 -17.52 0.99
N GLU A 26 12.12 -18.15 2.02
CA GLU A 26 12.86 -19.08 2.89
C GLU A 26 13.38 -20.31 2.12
N ALA A 27 12.65 -20.75 1.10
CA ALA A 27 13.07 -21.82 0.20
C ALA A 27 14.16 -21.36 -0.80
N ASP A 28 14.13 -20.09 -1.21
CA ASP A 28 15.09 -19.47 -2.11
C ASP A 28 15.33 -17.99 -1.73
N ASN A 29 16.40 -17.73 -0.99
CA ASN A 29 16.77 -16.39 -0.51
C ASN A 29 17.21 -15.44 -1.64
N ALA A 30 17.25 -15.89 -2.90
CA ALA A 30 17.46 -15.04 -4.07
C ALA A 30 16.14 -14.68 -4.79
N ASN A 31 15.00 -15.16 -4.30
CA ASN A 31 13.70 -14.94 -4.92
C ASN A 31 13.20 -13.50 -4.70
N VAL A 32 13.63 -12.60 -5.58
CA VAL A 32 13.24 -11.18 -5.56
C VAL A 32 11.73 -11.00 -5.59
N GLN A 33 11.02 -11.76 -6.41
CA GLN A 33 9.57 -11.62 -6.54
C GLN A 33 8.84 -11.98 -5.24
N ALA A 34 9.34 -12.96 -4.50
CA ALA A 34 8.81 -13.31 -3.18
C ALA A 34 8.98 -12.13 -2.21
N LEU A 35 10.12 -11.45 -2.19
CA LEU A 35 10.31 -10.25 -1.37
C LEU A 35 9.36 -9.10 -1.76
N VAL A 36 9.16 -8.86 -3.07
CA VAL A 36 8.20 -7.84 -3.54
C VAL A 36 6.78 -8.17 -3.10
N ARG A 37 6.33 -9.42 -3.27
CA ARG A 37 5.01 -9.87 -2.81
C ARG A 37 4.88 -9.79 -1.30
N TRP A 38 5.92 -10.14 -0.55
CA TRP A 38 5.93 -10.07 0.90
C TRP A 38 5.73 -8.62 1.35
N GLY A 39 6.56 -7.69 0.86
CA GLY A 39 6.42 -6.27 1.16
C GLY A 39 5.05 -5.71 0.75
N GLY A 40 4.58 -6.01 -0.47
CA GLY A 40 3.27 -5.57 -0.94
C GLY A 40 2.10 -6.07 -0.08
N ALA A 41 2.10 -7.35 0.30
CA ALA A 41 1.07 -7.90 1.19
C ALA A 41 1.09 -7.25 2.58
N MET A 42 2.27 -6.91 3.10
CA MET A 42 2.39 -6.19 4.37
C MET A 42 1.85 -4.76 4.30
N LEU A 43 2.01 -4.06 3.18
CA LEU A 43 1.38 -2.75 2.99
C LEU A 43 -0.15 -2.84 3.01
N GLU A 44 -0.70 -3.84 2.34
CA GLU A 44 -2.15 -4.07 2.35
C GLU A 44 -2.66 -4.43 3.75
N LEU A 45 -1.93 -5.29 4.48
CA LEU A 45 -2.26 -5.66 5.85
C LEU A 45 -2.18 -4.48 6.82
N ALA A 46 -1.26 -3.53 6.61
CA ALA A 46 -1.11 -2.36 7.47
C ALA A 46 -2.37 -1.48 7.49
N HIS A 47 -3.21 -1.52 6.46
CA HIS A 47 -4.50 -0.80 6.43
C HIS A 47 -5.54 -1.35 7.41
N PHE A 48 -5.41 -2.63 7.81
CA PHE A 48 -6.27 -3.25 8.82
C PHE A 48 -5.76 -3.02 10.24
N LYS A 49 -4.56 -2.43 10.40
CA LYS A 49 -3.93 -2.16 11.70
C LYS A 49 -4.09 -0.68 12.08
N GLN A 50 -3.86 -0.37 13.36
CA GLN A 50 -3.95 1.00 13.86
C GLN A 50 -2.67 1.41 14.60
N GLY A 51 -2.37 2.71 14.57
CA GLY A 51 -1.25 3.30 15.31
C GLY A 51 0.11 2.68 14.97
N ASP A 52 0.86 2.31 16.01
CA ASP A 52 2.22 1.79 15.89
C ASP A 52 2.27 0.46 15.14
N GLU A 53 1.25 -0.40 15.24
CA GLU A 53 1.22 -1.69 14.53
C GLU A 53 1.19 -1.51 13.01
N SER A 54 0.37 -0.57 12.51
CA SER A 54 0.34 -0.21 11.09
C SER A 54 1.69 0.34 10.63
N THR A 55 2.26 1.24 11.44
CA THR A 55 3.54 1.89 11.15
C THR A 55 4.69 0.88 11.10
N ASP A 56 4.76 -0.05 12.04
CA ASP A 56 5.81 -1.06 12.09
C ASP A 56 5.69 -2.07 10.96
N MET A 57 4.46 -2.45 10.60
CA MET A 57 4.22 -3.31 9.43
C MET A 57 4.68 -2.64 8.13
N ILE A 58 4.46 -1.33 7.96
CA ILE A 58 4.97 -0.56 6.80
C ILE A 58 6.50 -0.52 6.81
N LYS A 59 7.16 -0.31 7.96
CA LYS A 59 8.64 -0.32 8.04
C LYS A 59 9.21 -1.70 7.68
N GLU A 60 8.58 -2.77 8.13
CA GLU A 60 8.98 -4.13 7.75
C GLU A 60 8.78 -4.36 6.24
N ALA A 61 7.67 -3.88 5.65
CA ALA A 61 7.44 -3.91 4.21
C ALA A 61 8.56 -3.19 3.44
N ILE A 62 8.94 -1.99 3.88
CA ILE A 62 10.07 -1.22 3.33
C ILE A 62 11.36 -2.06 3.38
N SER A 63 11.63 -2.72 4.50
CA SER A 63 12.82 -3.59 4.63
C SER A 63 12.82 -4.72 3.59
N LYS A 64 11.69 -5.39 3.35
CA LYS A 64 11.61 -6.46 2.32
C LYS A 64 11.79 -5.90 0.91
N LEU A 65 11.20 -4.75 0.62
CA LEU A 65 11.30 -4.10 -0.70
C LEU A 65 12.72 -3.59 -0.98
N GLN A 66 13.40 -3.05 0.02
CA GLN A 66 14.81 -2.67 -0.09
C GLN A 66 15.71 -3.90 -0.31
N GLN A 67 15.41 -5.04 0.33
CA GLN A 67 16.11 -6.29 0.05
C GLN A 67 15.87 -6.77 -1.39
N ALA A 68 14.65 -6.64 -1.91
CA ALA A 68 14.33 -6.97 -3.29
C ALA A 68 15.17 -6.11 -4.27
N ILE A 69 15.24 -4.80 -4.02
CA ILE A 69 16.03 -3.84 -4.82
C ILE A 69 17.54 -4.11 -4.71
N ALA A 70 18.02 -4.55 -3.55
CA ALA A 70 19.43 -4.90 -3.36
C ALA A 70 19.83 -6.14 -4.18
N LEU A 71 18.89 -7.07 -4.39
CA LEU A 71 19.09 -8.25 -5.24
C LEU A 71 18.89 -7.93 -6.73
N ASP A 72 17.91 -7.09 -7.07
CA ASP A 72 17.63 -6.63 -8.43
C ASP A 72 17.11 -5.19 -8.43
N GLY A 73 18.03 -4.25 -8.68
CA GLY A 73 17.79 -2.81 -8.63
C GLY A 73 17.12 -2.23 -9.88
N GLU A 74 16.71 -3.06 -10.84
CA GLU A 74 16.12 -2.60 -12.09
C GLU A 74 14.60 -2.75 -12.13
N ARG A 75 14.01 -3.27 -11.04
CA ARG A 75 12.61 -3.69 -10.95
C ARG A 75 11.62 -2.55 -10.63
N PRO A 76 10.78 -2.12 -11.60
CA PRO A 76 9.82 -1.04 -11.36
C PRO A 76 8.74 -1.42 -10.34
N ASP A 77 8.37 -2.71 -10.23
CA ASP A 77 7.36 -3.18 -9.26
C ASP A 77 7.83 -3.05 -7.81
N ALA A 78 9.12 -3.34 -7.53
CA ALA A 78 9.70 -3.16 -6.21
C ALA A 78 9.73 -1.67 -5.80
N TYR A 79 10.18 -0.79 -6.71
CA TYR A 79 10.18 0.65 -6.49
C TYR A 79 8.77 1.24 -6.38
N TRP A 80 7.81 0.70 -7.13
CA TRP A 80 6.41 1.11 -7.03
C TRP A 80 5.86 0.84 -5.63
N CYS A 81 6.02 -0.38 -5.12
CA CYS A 81 5.61 -0.73 -3.76
C CYS A 81 6.36 0.12 -2.72
N LEU A 82 7.65 0.38 -2.93
CA LEU A 82 8.46 1.18 -2.01
C LEU A 82 7.99 2.64 -1.95
N GLY A 83 7.63 3.23 -3.09
CA GLY A 83 7.09 4.59 -3.15
C GLY A 83 5.78 4.72 -2.39
N ASN A 84 4.89 3.73 -2.55
CA ASN A 84 3.64 3.66 -1.79
C ASN A 84 3.90 3.52 -0.28
N ALA A 85 4.82 2.64 0.11
CA ALA A 85 5.18 2.43 1.51
C ALA A 85 5.67 3.72 2.18
N TYR A 86 6.58 4.44 1.52
CA TYR A 86 7.10 5.71 2.03
C TYR A 86 6.04 6.80 2.06
N THR A 87 5.14 6.86 1.07
CA THR A 87 4.02 7.80 1.08
C THR A 87 3.12 7.57 2.30
N SER A 88 2.73 6.31 2.54
CA SER A 88 1.94 5.92 3.71
C SER A 88 2.66 6.27 5.02
N LEU A 89 3.95 5.95 5.12
CA LEU A 89 4.75 6.27 6.31
C LEU A 89 4.88 7.78 6.54
N GLY A 90 4.97 8.57 5.46
CA GLY A 90 5.00 10.02 5.53
C GLY A 90 3.73 10.61 6.14
N PHE A 91 2.56 10.14 5.70
CA PHE A 91 1.27 10.61 6.25
C PHE A 91 0.98 10.09 7.67
N LEU A 92 1.53 8.95 8.06
CA LEU A 92 1.40 8.43 9.43
C LEU A 92 2.41 9.03 10.41
N CYS A 93 3.44 9.72 9.92
CA CYS A 93 4.47 10.30 10.77
C CYS A 93 4.02 11.64 11.36
N PRO A 94 3.95 11.80 12.70
CA PRO A 94 3.57 13.07 13.33
C PRO A 94 4.68 14.13 13.26
N ASP A 95 5.93 13.70 13.03
CA ASP A 95 7.07 14.59 12.86
C ASP A 95 7.14 15.03 11.40
N LYS A 96 6.84 16.31 11.15
CA LYS A 96 6.82 16.87 9.79
C LYS A 96 8.15 16.73 9.07
N SER A 97 9.28 16.86 9.75
CA SER A 97 10.58 16.75 9.10
C SER A 97 10.81 15.33 8.61
N LYS A 98 10.47 14.32 9.42
CA LYS A 98 10.54 12.91 9.02
C LYS A 98 9.50 12.56 7.96
N ALA A 99 8.30 13.13 8.03
CA ALA A 99 7.28 12.95 7.00
C ALA A 99 7.77 13.41 5.62
N LEU A 100 8.37 14.61 5.56
CA LEU A 100 8.95 15.15 4.33
C LEU A 100 10.08 14.28 3.79
N GLN A 101 10.95 13.74 4.66
CA GLN A 101 11.98 12.79 4.25
C GLN A 101 11.37 11.53 3.62
N ASN A 102 10.28 11.00 4.18
CA ASN A 102 9.58 9.86 3.59
C ASN A 102 8.99 10.22 2.22
N PHE A 103 8.38 11.39 2.05
CA PHE A 103 7.89 11.84 0.73
C PHE A 103 9.02 12.00 -0.30
N ASP A 104 10.20 12.46 0.11
CA ASP A 104 11.37 12.53 -0.76
C ASP A 104 11.84 11.13 -1.21
N GLU A 105 11.85 10.14 -0.31
CA GLU A 105 12.17 8.75 -0.66
C GLU A 105 11.10 8.14 -1.58
N ALA A 106 9.82 8.43 -1.33
CA ALA A 106 8.73 8.01 -2.21
C ALA A 106 8.88 8.59 -3.62
N LYS A 107 9.23 9.88 -3.72
CA LYS A 107 9.48 10.57 -4.99
C LYS A 107 10.62 9.91 -5.77
N LYS A 108 11.73 9.57 -5.11
CA LYS A 108 12.86 8.87 -5.75
C LYS A 108 12.41 7.52 -6.33
N ALA A 109 11.60 6.78 -5.58
CA ALA A 109 11.11 5.48 -6.00
C ALA A 109 10.17 5.59 -7.21
N PHE A 110 9.16 6.47 -7.17
CA PHE A 110 8.27 6.68 -8.30
C PHE A 110 8.97 7.26 -9.53
N LYS A 111 9.97 8.11 -9.33
CA LYS A 111 10.82 8.59 -10.41
C LYS A 111 11.55 7.44 -11.10
N HIS A 112 12.11 6.50 -10.34
CA HIS A 112 12.72 5.31 -10.93
C HIS A 112 11.72 4.54 -11.81
N CYS A 113 10.49 4.32 -11.34
CA CYS A 113 9.45 3.66 -12.14
C CYS A 113 9.15 4.43 -13.44
N ALA A 114 8.95 5.74 -13.36
CA ALA A 114 8.65 6.58 -14.52
C ALA A 114 9.82 6.67 -15.52
N ASP A 115 11.07 6.62 -15.03
CA ASP A 115 12.26 6.61 -15.88
C ASP A 115 12.43 5.25 -16.60
N LYS A 116 12.07 4.13 -15.95
CA LYS A 116 12.09 2.78 -16.55
C LYS A 116 10.97 2.55 -17.55
N GLU A 117 9.78 3.07 -17.26
CA GLU A 117 8.61 2.95 -18.14
C GLU A 117 7.98 4.33 -18.44
N PRO A 118 8.61 5.15 -19.32
CA PRO A 118 8.14 6.51 -19.60
C PRO A 118 6.78 6.59 -20.32
N SER A 119 6.23 5.48 -20.82
CA SER A 119 4.88 5.42 -21.38
C SER A 119 3.82 5.01 -20.36
N ASN A 120 4.22 4.64 -19.14
CA ASN A 120 3.31 4.22 -18.08
C ASN A 120 2.75 5.46 -17.37
N GLU A 121 1.53 5.84 -17.76
CA GLU A 121 0.84 7.02 -17.20
C GLU A 121 0.57 6.88 -15.70
N THR A 122 0.41 5.66 -15.18
CA THR A 122 0.23 5.43 -13.74
C THR A 122 1.47 5.87 -12.96
N TYR A 123 2.67 5.56 -13.45
CA TYR A 123 3.93 5.94 -12.79
C TYR A 123 4.19 7.45 -12.81
N LYS A 124 3.93 8.11 -13.94
CA LYS A 124 4.03 9.58 -14.04
C LYS A 124 3.12 10.27 -13.04
N LYS A 125 1.91 9.75 -12.93
CA LYS A 125 0.88 10.31 -12.08
C LYS A 125 1.16 10.10 -10.60
N ALA A 126 1.63 8.91 -10.21
CA ALA A 126 2.08 8.68 -8.85
C ALA A 126 3.25 9.60 -8.47
N LEU A 127 4.20 9.82 -9.38
CA LEU A 127 5.27 10.79 -9.18
C LEU A 127 4.71 12.21 -8.96
N GLU A 128 3.82 12.68 -9.83
CA GLU A 128 3.18 14.01 -9.70
C GLU A 128 2.42 14.16 -8.38
N MET A 129 1.65 13.14 -7.97
CA MET A 129 0.91 13.16 -6.71
C MET A 129 1.85 13.16 -5.51
N CYS A 130 2.93 12.37 -5.57
CA CYS A 130 3.94 12.34 -4.52
C CYS A 130 4.66 13.69 -4.36
N GLU A 131 4.88 14.44 -5.46
CA GLU A 131 5.45 15.79 -5.40
C GLU A 131 4.54 16.77 -4.64
N LYS A 132 3.22 16.55 -4.68
CA LYS A 132 2.21 17.36 -3.98
C LYS A 132 1.91 16.86 -2.56
N ALA A 133 2.32 15.65 -2.20
CA ALA A 133 2.05 15.05 -0.88
C ALA A 133 2.42 15.96 0.32
N PRO A 134 3.55 16.70 0.31
CA PRO A 134 3.88 17.66 1.36
C PRO A 134 2.83 18.75 1.60
N GLU A 135 2.09 19.16 0.57
CA GLU A 135 1.07 20.21 0.64
C GLU A 135 -0.15 19.76 1.45
N TYR A 136 -0.48 18.46 1.38
CA TYR A 136 -1.61 17.86 2.10
C TYR A 136 -1.27 17.44 3.54
N TYR A 137 0.00 17.45 3.92
CA TYR A 137 0.46 16.93 5.22
C TYR A 137 -0.24 17.62 6.41
N ASP A 138 -0.24 18.97 6.44
CA ASP A 138 -0.78 19.72 7.58
C ASP A 138 -2.29 19.51 7.74
N GLU A 139 -3.02 19.44 6.62
CA GLU A 139 -4.45 19.15 6.61
C GLU A 139 -4.73 17.74 7.15
N ILE A 140 -4.02 16.74 6.63
CA ILE A 140 -4.18 15.34 7.07
C ILE A 140 -3.85 15.16 8.55
N GLN A 141 -2.75 15.75 9.04
CA GLN A 141 -2.42 15.70 10.46
C GLN A 141 -3.48 16.36 11.33
N SER A 142 -4.07 17.47 10.86
CA SER A 142 -5.17 18.14 11.57
C SER A 142 -6.41 17.24 11.65
N HIS A 143 -6.76 16.55 10.57
CA HIS A 143 -7.85 15.58 10.56
C HIS A 143 -7.59 14.37 11.49
N ILE A 144 -6.38 13.83 11.48
CA ILE A 144 -5.98 12.74 12.38
C ILE A 144 -6.10 13.19 13.85
N ALA A 145 -5.63 14.39 14.19
CA ALA A 145 -5.74 14.93 15.54
C ALA A 145 -7.20 15.16 15.97
N MET A 146 -8.07 15.59 15.06
CA MET A 146 -9.51 15.77 15.33
C MET A 146 -10.27 14.45 15.52
N GLN A 147 -9.82 13.37 14.86
CA GLN A 147 -10.45 12.05 14.98
C GLN A 147 -9.84 11.18 16.10
N GLY A 148 -8.65 11.50 16.62
CA GLY A 148 -7.95 10.66 17.60
C GLY A 148 -6.79 11.33 18.32
N GLY A 149 -7.05 12.41 19.06
CA GLY A 149 -6.03 13.07 19.89
C GLY A 149 -5.24 12.12 20.81
N PRO A 150 -3.92 12.31 20.99
CA PRO A 150 -3.08 11.39 21.78
C PRO A 150 -3.36 11.58 23.27
N GLY A 151 -4.11 10.65 23.88
CA GLY A 151 -4.34 10.63 25.34
C GLY A 151 -5.69 10.12 25.86
N GLY A 152 -6.47 9.37 25.09
CA GLY A 152 -7.73 8.79 25.55
C GLY A 152 -7.57 7.50 26.36
N GLU A 153 -7.00 7.56 27.56
CA GLU A 153 -7.19 6.48 28.55
C GLU A 153 -8.60 6.63 29.16
N GLY A 154 -9.47 5.64 28.96
CA GLY A 154 -10.72 5.56 29.74
C GLY A 154 -11.89 4.84 29.08
N GLY A 155 -12.26 3.69 29.65
CA GLY A 155 -13.68 3.34 29.76
C GLY A 155 -14.08 1.97 29.25
N LYS A 156 -14.03 0.98 30.15
CA LYS A 156 -14.86 -0.23 30.06
C LYS A 156 -16.34 0.20 30.07
N GLY A 157 -16.99 0.21 28.91
CA GLY A 157 -18.37 0.73 28.78
C GLY A 157 -19.11 0.28 27.52
N LYS A 158 -19.88 -0.81 27.69
CA LYS A 158 -21.12 -1.21 27.00
C LYS A 158 -21.59 -0.39 25.78
N GLY A 159 -21.67 -1.07 24.63
CA GLY A 159 -22.80 -1.00 23.70
C GLY A 159 -23.15 0.37 23.10
N GLY A 160 -22.43 0.75 22.04
CA GLY A 160 -22.85 1.76 21.08
C GLY A 160 -22.09 1.49 19.78
N LYS A 161 -22.78 1.51 18.64
CA LYS A 161 -22.17 1.37 17.31
C LYS A 161 -21.10 2.46 17.13
N GLY A 162 -19.84 2.12 17.37
CA GLY A 162 -18.70 2.91 16.94
C GLY A 162 -18.55 2.69 15.45
N GLU A 163 -19.01 3.65 14.66
CA GLU A 163 -18.62 3.74 13.26
C GLU A 163 -17.10 3.96 13.27
N GLY A 164 -16.38 2.91 12.87
CA GLY A 164 -14.94 2.97 12.74
C GLY A 164 -14.60 4.08 11.76
N VAL A 165 -13.87 5.08 12.27
CA VAL A 165 -12.90 5.92 11.56
C VAL A 165 -13.23 6.09 10.07
N GLN A 166 -13.93 7.18 9.72
CA GLN A 166 -14.28 7.60 8.34
C GLN A 166 -13.05 8.09 7.53
N ILE A 167 -11.96 7.34 7.61
CA ILE A 167 -10.75 7.50 6.79
C ILE A 167 -10.92 6.72 5.48
N SER A 168 -11.78 5.70 5.43
CA SER A 168 -11.97 4.86 4.25
C SER A 168 -12.43 5.64 3.01
N GLU A 169 -13.45 6.51 3.11
CA GLU A 169 -14.01 7.20 1.94
C GLU A 169 -13.10 8.30 1.38
N PHE A 170 -12.43 9.10 2.22
CA PHE A 170 -11.47 10.12 1.77
C PHE A 170 -10.22 9.49 1.15
N TRP A 171 -9.73 8.36 1.68
CA TRP A 171 -8.62 7.63 1.07
C TRP A 171 -9.03 6.83 -0.18
N TRP A 172 -10.31 6.50 -0.36
CA TRP A 172 -10.82 6.05 -1.66
C TRP A 172 -10.95 7.20 -2.68
N ASP A 173 -11.23 8.43 -2.24
CA ASP A 173 -11.44 9.60 -3.12
C ASP A 173 -10.12 10.33 -3.47
N VAL A 174 -9.16 10.36 -2.53
CA VAL A 174 -7.81 10.94 -2.70
C VAL A 174 -6.76 9.87 -3.03
N GLY A 175 -6.88 8.69 -2.42
CA GLY A 175 -6.03 7.52 -2.68
C GLY A 175 -6.56 6.58 -3.75
N GLY A 176 -7.68 6.90 -4.42
CA GLY A 176 -8.19 6.16 -5.58
C GLY A 176 -7.18 6.04 -6.73
N TRP A 177 -6.13 6.85 -6.75
CA TRP A 177 -5.01 6.77 -7.70
C TRP A 177 -3.66 6.36 -7.09
N VAL A 178 -3.62 6.03 -5.80
CA VAL A 178 -2.43 5.49 -5.10
C VAL A 178 -2.65 4.05 -4.62
N ILE A 179 -3.92 3.62 -4.47
CA ILE A 179 -4.32 2.19 -4.49
C ILE A 179 -4.73 1.83 -5.93
N LEU A 180 -3.78 1.99 -6.85
CA LEU A 180 -3.73 1.25 -8.11
C LEU A 180 -2.53 0.29 -8.06
N GLY A 181 -2.46 -0.49 -6.98
CA GLY A 181 -1.90 -1.84 -6.99
C GLY A 181 -2.96 -2.85 -7.43
N ALA A 182 -3.75 -2.53 -8.45
CA ALA A 182 -4.71 -3.48 -9.00
C ALA A 182 -3.97 -4.64 -9.67
N VAL A 183 -4.27 -5.87 -9.25
CA VAL A 183 -4.90 -6.88 -10.14
C VAL A 183 -4.11 -7.37 -11.38
N VAL A 184 -2.88 -6.94 -11.67
CA VAL A 184 -2.23 -7.23 -12.98
C VAL A 184 -1.20 -8.38 -13.02
N VAL A 185 -1.17 -9.31 -12.05
CA VAL A 185 -0.47 -10.61 -12.25
C VAL A 185 -1.42 -11.80 -12.45
N GLY A 186 -2.73 -11.63 -12.32
CA GLY A 186 -3.70 -12.73 -12.44
C GLY A 186 -4.46 -12.85 -13.77
N ALA A 187 -4.52 -11.81 -14.60
CA ALA A 187 -5.51 -11.73 -15.69
C ALA A 187 -4.94 -11.68 -17.12
N LEU A 188 -3.71 -12.15 -17.35
CA LEU A 188 -3.10 -12.24 -18.70
C LEU A 188 -2.95 -13.66 -19.27
N LEU A 189 -3.68 -14.66 -18.76
CA LEU A 189 -3.71 -16.01 -19.36
C LEU A 189 -5.11 -16.59 -19.70
N VAL A 190 -6.17 -15.79 -19.73
CA VAL A 190 -7.47 -16.23 -20.32
C VAL A 190 -8.07 -15.13 -21.19
N ALA A 191 -7.43 -14.86 -22.34
CA ALA A 191 -8.09 -14.20 -23.47
C ALA A 191 -7.34 -14.50 -24.78
N LYS A 192 -7.27 -15.78 -25.16
CA LYS A 192 -7.07 -16.15 -26.56
C LYS A 192 -7.91 -17.38 -26.87
N GLY A 193 -9.10 -17.12 -27.38
CA GLY A 193 -10.10 -18.13 -27.72
C GLY A 193 -11.32 -17.47 -28.34
N SER A 194 -11.10 -16.72 -29.41
CA SER A 194 -12.14 -16.15 -30.26
C SER A 194 -13.13 -17.24 -30.72
N ALA A 195 -14.43 -16.95 -30.59
CA ALA A 195 -15.49 -17.76 -31.18
C ALA A 195 -15.39 -17.81 -32.71
N PRO A 196 -16.10 -18.76 -33.34
CA PRO A 196 -17.04 -18.33 -34.38
C PRO A 196 -18.45 -18.89 -34.18
N LYS A 197 -19.43 -18.07 -34.58
CA LYS A 197 -20.86 -18.41 -34.72
C LYS A 197 -21.08 -19.54 -35.73
N PRO A 198 -22.26 -20.18 -35.68
CA PRO A 198 -23.03 -20.24 -36.91
C PRO A 198 -24.48 -19.80 -36.74
N THR A 199 -24.89 -19.00 -37.71
CA THR A 199 -26.26 -18.68 -38.11
C THR A 199 -26.92 -19.93 -38.71
N ALA A 200 -28.14 -20.23 -38.28
CA ALA A 200 -29.29 -20.60 -39.11
C ALA A 200 -30.54 -20.63 -38.21
#